data_AF-A0A4Q7QQA5-F1
#
_entry.id   AF-A0A4Q7QQA5-F1
#
_cell.length_a   1.000
_cell.length_b   1.000
_cell.length_c   1.000
_cell.angle_alpha   90.00
_cell.angle_beta   90.00
_cell.angle_gamma   90.00
#
_symmetry.space_group_name_H-M   'P 1'
#
loop_
_entity.id
_entity.type
_entity.pdbx_description
1 polymer ?
#
loop_
_entity_poly.entity_id
_entity_poly.type
_entity_poly.pdbx_seq_one_letter_code
_entity_poly.pdbx_strand_id
1 'polypeptide(L)'
;MKKAKLKVSALLLGVGILSSQAALATYSSYGTFEVKEGTTQTVTTTGSKLKQAKETDATTVNFYAIVKTMWSDPDARIVNSDGEKRSDWVEIKTTDETFTAGNNTGTKGYNYYAQVRPDATQSGTDSIKLKFNPR
;
A
#
# COMPACT_ATOMS: atom_id res chain seq x y z
N MET A 1 9.06 73.09 -3.40
CA MET A 1 9.94 71.96 -3.73
C MET A 1 9.71 70.85 -2.69
N LYS A 2 9.09 69.72 -3.09
CA LYS A 2 8.71 68.63 -2.18
C LYS A 2 9.86 67.62 -2.05
N LYS A 3 10.28 67.32 -0.81
CA LYS A 3 11.25 66.24 -0.49
C LYS A 3 10.53 64.90 -0.50
N ALA A 4 10.98 63.93 -1.30
CA ALA A 4 10.51 62.55 -1.25
C ALA A 4 11.58 61.66 -0.58
N LYS A 5 11.11 60.86 0.38
CA LYS A 5 11.87 60.10 1.36
C LYS A 5 12.30 58.73 0.82
N LEU A 6 13.47 58.27 1.32
CA LEU A 6 14.00 56.91 1.18
C LEU A 6 12.92 55.85 1.44
N LYS A 7 12.83 54.83 0.57
CA LYS A 7 12.07 53.60 0.84
C LYS A 7 13.06 52.45 1.04
N VAL A 8 13.30 52.12 2.31
CA VAL A 8 13.87 50.83 2.73
C VAL A 8 12.71 49.85 2.76
N SER A 9 12.65 48.93 1.79
CA SER A 9 11.72 47.81 1.83
C SER A 9 12.43 46.59 2.39
N ALA A 10 12.32 46.42 3.71
CA ALA A 10 12.48 45.13 4.36
C ALA A 10 11.25 44.28 4.01
N LEU A 11 11.44 43.10 3.42
CA LEU A 11 10.43 42.04 3.46
C LEU A 11 11.10 40.68 3.67
N LEU A 12 11.08 40.34 4.97
CA LEU A 12 11.02 39.05 5.65
C LEU A 12 11.42 37.77 4.92
N LEU A 13 12.36 37.09 5.61
CA LEU A 13 12.58 35.66 5.68
C LEU A 13 11.27 34.84 5.61
N GLY A 14 11.27 33.88 4.69
CA GLY A 14 10.33 32.76 4.68
C GLY A 14 11.02 31.53 4.10
N VAL A 15 12.16 31.14 4.68
CA VAL A 15 12.75 29.82 4.40
C VAL A 15 11.82 28.81 5.06
N GLY A 16 10.83 28.35 4.29
CA GLY A 16 9.97 27.25 4.66
C GLY A 16 10.84 26.03 4.92
N ILE A 17 11.02 25.71 6.20
CA ILE A 17 11.55 24.42 6.62
C ILE A 17 10.51 23.40 6.16
N LEU A 18 10.73 22.83 4.97
CA LEU A 18 10.09 21.59 4.56
C LEU A 18 10.59 20.54 5.54
N SER A 19 9.86 20.36 6.64
CA SER A 19 10.05 19.24 7.54
C SER A 19 9.75 17.98 6.74
N SER A 20 10.83 17.32 6.29
CA SER A 20 10.76 15.96 5.77
C SER A 20 10.31 15.06 6.92
N GLN A 21 9.01 14.96 7.12
CA GLN A 21 8.42 13.94 7.97
C GLN A 21 8.65 12.62 7.23
N ALA A 22 9.75 11.96 7.57
CA ALA A 22 9.92 10.55 7.25
C ALA A 22 8.81 9.80 7.98
N ALA A 23 7.66 9.65 7.34
CA ALA A 23 6.61 8.77 7.82
C ALA A 23 7.22 7.38 7.91
N LEU A 24 7.44 6.90 9.13
CA LEU A 24 7.90 5.54 9.36
C LEU A 24 6.92 4.60 8.64
N ALA A 25 7.47 3.73 7.79
CA ALA A 25 6.71 2.82 6.96
C ALA A 25 5.89 1.87 7.84
N THR A 26 4.65 2.25 8.15
CA THR A 26 3.77 1.45 9.00
C THR A 26 3.11 0.40 8.13
N TYR A 27 3.39 -0.87 8.39
CA TYR A 27 2.68 -1.98 7.78
C TYR A 27 1.34 -2.19 8.48
N SER A 28 0.39 -2.77 7.76
CA SER A 28 -0.82 -3.35 8.34
C SER A 28 -0.48 -4.43 9.39
N SER A 29 -1.46 -4.81 10.19
CA SER A 29 -1.43 -6.12 10.87
C SER A 29 -1.35 -7.26 9.85
N TYR A 30 -1.05 -8.47 10.30
CA TYR A 30 -1.16 -9.63 9.44
C TYR A 30 -2.63 -10.02 9.22
N GLY A 31 -2.96 -10.40 8.00
CA GLY A 31 -4.22 -11.04 7.63
C GLY A 31 -3.96 -12.35 6.89
N THR A 32 -4.80 -13.34 7.14
CA THR A 32 -4.77 -14.63 6.42
C THR A 32 -5.89 -14.66 5.40
N PHE A 33 -5.59 -14.94 4.14
CA PHE A 33 -6.55 -15.10 3.06
C PHE A 33 -6.64 -16.56 2.68
N GLU A 34 -7.86 -17.06 2.45
CA GLU A 34 -8.06 -18.33 1.76
C GLU A 34 -7.84 -18.11 0.26
N VAL A 35 -7.07 -18.97 -0.39
CA VAL A 35 -6.75 -18.90 -1.81
C VAL A 35 -7.20 -20.19 -2.45
N LYS A 36 -8.14 -20.06 -3.38
CA LYS A 36 -8.78 -21.17 -4.08
C LYS A 36 -8.86 -20.85 -5.56
N GLU A 37 -8.70 -21.85 -6.40
CA GLU A 37 -8.81 -21.75 -7.86
C GLU A 37 -10.00 -20.88 -8.31
N GLY A 38 -9.75 -19.95 -9.21
CA GLY A 38 -10.78 -19.04 -9.77
C GLY A 38 -11.29 -17.95 -8.82
N THR A 39 -10.76 -17.83 -7.60
CA THR A 39 -11.29 -16.90 -6.58
C THR A 39 -10.37 -15.71 -6.34
N THR A 40 -10.90 -14.48 -6.40
CA THR A 40 -10.19 -13.28 -5.94
C THR A 40 -10.76 -12.84 -4.59
N GLN A 41 -9.89 -12.63 -3.61
CA GLN A 41 -10.25 -12.51 -2.20
C GLN A 41 -9.77 -11.19 -1.62
N THR A 42 -10.69 -10.41 -1.06
CA THR A 42 -10.39 -9.16 -0.33
C THR A 42 -10.69 -9.28 1.16
N VAL A 43 -11.30 -10.41 1.57
CA VAL A 43 -11.60 -10.73 2.96
C VAL A 43 -10.64 -11.80 3.47
N THR A 44 -10.24 -11.64 4.72
CA THR A 44 -9.47 -12.65 5.45
C THR A 44 -10.35 -13.84 5.85
N THR A 45 -9.73 -14.92 6.35
CA THR A 45 -10.43 -16.11 6.87
C THR A 45 -11.38 -15.81 8.02
N THR A 46 -11.26 -14.65 8.67
CA THR A 46 -12.18 -14.18 9.71
C THR A 46 -13.29 -13.26 9.19
N GLY A 47 -13.40 -13.08 7.86
CA GLY A 47 -14.39 -12.24 7.20
C GLY A 47 -14.08 -10.74 7.20
N SER A 48 -12.99 -10.32 7.83
CA SER A 48 -12.56 -8.91 7.86
C SER A 48 -11.67 -8.56 6.68
N LYS A 49 -11.76 -7.32 6.14
CA LYS A 49 -10.79 -6.84 5.14
C LYS A 49 -9.50 -6.41 5.86
N LEU A 50 -8.34 -6.89 5.39
CA LEU A 50 -7.06 -6.38 5.86
C LEU A 50 -6.85 -4.96 5.28
N LYS A 51 -6.72 -3.95 6.14
CA LYS A 51 -6.68 -2.54 5.75
C LYS A 51 -5.43 -1.82 6.26
N GLN A 52 -5.03 -0.76 5.55
CA GLN A 52 -4.01 0.18 5.98
C GLN A 52 -4.17 1.53 5.28
N ALA A 53 -3.91 2.62 6.00
CA ALA A 53 -3.90 3.96 5.44
C ALA A 53 -2.63 4.20 4.62
N LYS A 54 -2.78 4.90 3.50
CA LYS A 54 -1.64 5.41 2.73
C LYS A 54 -1.14 6.71 3.37
N GLU A 55 0.11 6.72 3.80
CA GLU A 55 0.75 7.80 4.55
C GLU A 55 1.65 8.70 3.66
N THR A 56 2.03 8.22 2.48
CA THR A 56 2.95 8.89 1.55
C THR A 56 2.37 9.03 0.14
N ASP A 57 3.09 9.71 -0.74
CA ASP A 57 2.75 9.83 -2.15
C ASP A 57 3.45 8.74 -3.00
N ALA A 58 3.89 7.64 -2.37
CA ALA A 58 4.59 6.57 -3.07
C ALA A 58 3.72 5.96 -4.18
N THR A 59 4.36 5.70 -5.33
CA THR A 59 3.75 5.03 -6.48
C THR A 59 3.90 3.50 -6.42
N THR A 60 4.36 2.99 -5.27
CA THR A 60 4.56 1.56 -5.02
C THR A 60 3.81 1.10 -3.78
N VAL A 61 3.59 -0.21 -3.67
CA VAL A 61 3.00 -0.88 -2.50
C VAL A 61 3.89 -2.05 -2.12
N ASN A 62 4.09 -2.26 -0.82
CA ASN A 62 4.86 -3.38 -0.33
C ASN A 62 3.94 -4.44 0.28
N PHE A 63 4.19 -5.70 -0.04
CA PHE A 63 3.59 -6.88 0.58
C PHE A 63 4.67 -7.71 1.25
N TYR A 64 4.36 -8.26 2.41
CA TYR A 64 5.23 -9.19 3.11
C TYR A 64 4.42 -10.40 3.54
N ALA A 65 4.76 -11.57 3.01
CA ALA A 65 4.13 -12.83 3.36
C ALA A 65 5.00 -13.60 4.35
N ILE A 66 4.39 -14.10 5.43
CA ILE A 66 5.09 -14.90 6.45
C ILE A 66 4.75 -16.38 6.36
N VAL A 67 3.61 -16.72 5.75
CA VAL A 67 3.20 -18.12 5.54
C VAL A 67 2.44 -18.22 4.21
N LYS A 68 2.77 -19.25 3.43
CA LYS A 68 1.98 -19.77 2.30
C LYS A 68 1.81 -21.27 2.53
N THR A 69 0.59 -21.79 2.39
CA THR A 69 0.37 -23.26 2.43
C THR A 69 0.38 -23.88 1.03
N MET A 70 0.14 -23.07 -0.01
CA MET A 70 0.23 -23.48 -1.40
C MET A 70 1.68 -23.60 -1.87
N TRP A 71 1.88 -24.45 -2.89
CA TRP A 71 3.14 -24.51 -3.65
C TRP A 71 3.22 -23.43 -4.76
N SER A 72 2.08 -22.96 -5.24
CA SER A 72 1.93 -21.92 -6.26
C SER A 72 2.19 -20.52 -5.72
N ASP A 73 2.34 -19.56 -6.63
CA ASP A 73 2.68 -18.17 -6.31
C ASP A 73 1.46 -17.25 -6.49
N PRO A 74 0.71 -16.96 -5.40
CA PRO A 74 -0.46 -16.10 -5.52
C PRO A 74 -0.03 -14.65 -5.80
N ASP A 75 -0.91 -13.90 -6.45
CA ASP A 75 -0.72 -12.46 -6.65
C ASP A 75 -1.42 -11.66 -5.55
N ALA A 76 -0.82 -10.53 -5.17
CA ALA A 76 -1.41 -9.53 -4.29
C ALA A 76 -1.45 -8.14 -4.95
N ARG A 77 -2.48 -7.35 -4.61
CA ARG A 77 -2.58 -5.92 -4.94
C ARG A 77 -3.39 -5.18 -3.88
N ILE A 78 -3.46 -3.86 -3.98
CA ILE A 78 -4.42 -3.09 -3.18
C ILE A 78 -5.62 -2.63 -4.00
N VAL A 79 -6.76 -2.51 -3.31
CA VAL A 79 -8.00 -1.92 -3.80
C VAL A 79 -8.52 -0.87 -2.81
N ASN A 80 -9.41 0.01 -3.24
CA ASN A 80 -10.13 0.93 -2.33
C ASN A 80 -11.36 0.25 -1.70
N SER A 81 -12.16 1.02 -0.95
CA SER A 81 -13.38 0.53 -0.27
C SER A 81 -14.38 -0.12 -1.22
N ASP A 82 -14.48 0.41 -2.44
CA ASP A 82 -15.40 -0.01 -3.50
C ASP A 82 -14.85 -1.19 -4.33
N GLY A 83 -13.64 -1.65 -4.01
CA GLY A 83 -12.99 -2.75 -4.73
C GLY A 83 -12.31 -2.33 -6.04
N GLU A 84 -12.20 -1.03 -6.31
CA GLU A 84 -11.46 -0.53 -7.47
C GLU A 84 -9.97 -0.76 -7.28
N LYS A 85 -9.30 -1.15 -8.37
CA LYS A 85 -7.87 -1.46 -8.41
C LYS A 85 -7.06 -0.20 -8.16
N ARG A 86 -6.10 -0.26 -7.25
CA ARG A 86 -5.24 0.88 -6.90
C ARG A 86 -3.75 0.58 -6.98
N SER A 87 -3.37 -0.65 -7.32
CA SER A 87 -2.02 -1.03 -7.72
C SER A 87 -2.08 -2.14 -8.76
N ASP A 88 -0.95 -2.39 -9.40
CA ASP A 88 -0.75 -3.60 -10.18
C ASP A 88 -0.70 -4.83 -9.25
N TRP A 89 -0.83 -6.01 -9.86
CA TRP A 89 -0.58 -7.27 -9.17
C TRP A 89 0.93 -7.47 -8.99
N VAL A 90 1.32 -8.05 -7.85
CA VAL A 90 2.65 -8.58 -7.63
C VAL A 90 2.57 -10.02 -7.16
N GLU A 91 3.37 -10.87 -7.77
CA GLU A 91 3.49 -12.29 -7.47
C GLU A 91 4.26 -12.50 -6.16
N ILE A 92 3.71 -13.29 -5.25
CA ILE A 92 4.31 -13.63 -3.96
C ILE A 92 4.99 -14.99 -4.08
N LYS A 93 6.26 -14.98 -4.50
CA LYS A 93 7.04 -16.19 -4.82
C LYS A 93 7.47 -16.98 -3.58
N THR A 94 7.93 -16.26 -2.57
CA THR A 94 8.54 -16.82 -1.35
C THR A 94 7.86 -16.24 -0.11
N THR A 95 8.21 -16.79 1.05
CA THR A 95 7.89 -16.17 2.34
C THR A 95 9.11 -15.42 2.86
N ASP A 96 8.90 -14.60 3.88
CA ASP A 96 9.95 -13.89 4.60
C ASP A 96 10.69 -12.81 3.79
N GLU A 97 10.13 -12.45 2.63
CA GLU A 97 10.60 -11.39 1.74
C GLU A 97 9.52 -10.31 1.50
N THR A 98 9.97 -9.12 1.09
CA THR A 98 9.08 -8.02 0.72
C THR A 98 8.94 -7.96 -0.80
N PHE A 99 7.71 -8.01 -1.29
CA PHE A 99 7.34 -7.88 -2.69
C PHE A 99 6.80 -6.48 -2.95
N THR A 100 7.22 -5.85 -4.05
CA THR A 100 6.83 -4.48 -4.39
C THR A 100 5.94 -4.47 -5.63
N ALA A 101 4.69 -4.04 -5.48
CA ALA A 101 3.80 -3.73 -6.60
C ALA A 101 3.96 -2.27 -7.03
N GLY A 102 3.84 -2.01 -8.34
CA GLY A 102 3.86 -0.66 -8.92
C GLY A 102 2.47 -0.05 -9.08
N ASN A 103 2.44 1.10 -9.76
CA ASN A 103 1.22 1.79 -10.20
C ASN A 103 0.23 2.08 -9.05
N ASN A 104 0.75 2.48 -7.89
CA ASN A 104 -0.07 2.86 -6.74
C ASN A 104 -0.78 4.19 -6.99
N THR A 105 -2.02 4.14 -7.48
CA THR A 105 -2.87 5.32 -7.72
C THR A 105 -3.68 5.72 -6.49
N GLY A 106 -3.31 5.25 -5.30
CA GLY A 106 -3.99 5.60 -4.06
C GLY A 106 -3.74 7.05 -3.66
N THR A 107 -4.81 7.75 -3.26
CA THR A 107 -4.76 9.02 -2.52
C THR A 107 -4.27 8.80 -1.08
N LYS A 108 -3.32 9.63 -0.64
CA LYS A 108 -2.85 9.70 0.75
C LYS A 108 -3.99 10.03 1.73
N GLY A 109 -3.93 9.45 2.93
CA GLY A 109 -4.93 9.59 4.00
C GLY A 109 -6.12 8.63 3.88
N TYR A 110 -6.21 7.85 2.78
CA TYR A 110 -7.29 6.87 2.59
C TYR A 110 -6.83 5.46 2.95
N ASN A 111 -7.78 4.66 3.43
CA ASN A 111 -7.57 3.23 3.67
C ASN A 111 -7.65 2.45 2.36
N TYR A 112 -6.67 1.57 2.18
CA TYR A 112 -6.66 0.56 1.12
C TYR A 112 -6.79 -0.82 1.72
N TYR A 113 -7.10 -1.80 0.88
CA TYR A 113 -7.35 -3.17 1.28
C TYR A 113 -6.54 -4.12 0.42
N ALA A 114 -5.90 -5.10 1.06
CA ALA A 114 -5.22 -6.15 0.32
C ALA A 114 -6.26 -7.03 -0.41
N GLN A 115 -5.96 -7.33 -1.67
CA GLN A 115 -6.67 -8.28 -2.48
C GLN A 115 -5.68 -9.32 -2.97
N VAL A 116 -6.05 -10.60 -2.88
CA VAL A 116 -5.23 -11.75 -3.24
C VAL A 116 -5.96 -12.58 -4.27
N ARG A 117 -5.23 -13.15 -5.24
CA ARG A 117 -5.77 -14.17 -6.15
C ARG A 117 -4.78 -15.34 -6.27
N PRO A 118 -5.27 -16.56 -6.54
CA PRO A 118 -4.40 -17.70 -6.82
C PRO A 118 -3.61 -17.51 -8.12
N ASP A 119 -2.54 -18.28 -8.25
CA ASP A 119 -1.97 -18.58 -9.56
C ASP A 119 -2.94 -19.46 -10.38
N ALA A 120 -2.80 -19.44 -11.71
CA ALA A 120 -3.60 -20.26 -12.61
C ALA A 120 -3.42 -21.78 -12.38
N THR A 121 -2.29 -22.22 -11.82
CA THR A 121 -2.02 -23.63 -11.50
C THR A 121 -2.40 -24.03 -10.09
N GLN A 122 -3.00 -23.13 -9.30
CA GLN A 122 -3.48 -23.43 -7.96
C GLN A 122 -4.54 -24.52 -8.00
N SER A 123 -4.31 -25.61 -7.27
CA SER A 123 -5.30 -26.67 -7.05
C SER A 123 -5.76 -26.68 -5.59
N GLY A 124 -7.06 -26.86 -5.37
CA GLY A 124 -7.61 -26.98 -4.02
C GLY A 124 -7.73 -25.64 -3.27
N THR A 125 -7.80 -25.73 -1.94
CA THR A 125 -7.95 -24.59 -1.04
C THR A 125 -6.72 -24.48 -0.14
N ASP A 126 -6.04 -23.35 -0.21
CA ASP A 126 -4.87 -23.01 0.60
C ASP A 126 -5.06 -21.67 1.29
N SER A 127 -4.02 -21.20 2.00
CA SER A 127 -4.00 -19.89 2.60
C SER A 127 -2.66 -19.19 2.48
N ILE A 128 -2.71 -17.86 2.51
CA ILE A 128 -1.55 -16.99 2.62
C ILE A 128 -1.75 -16.01 3.77
N LYS A 129 -0.74 -15.86 4.63
CA LYS A 129 -0.69 -14.87 5.70
C LYS A 129 0.27 -13.75 5.33
N LEU A 130 -0.25 -12.56 5.13
CA LEU A 130 0.52 -11.39 4.71
C LEU A 130 0.16 -10.13 5.48
N LYS A 131 1.06 -9.16 5.42
CA LYS A 131 0.81 -7.74 5.75
C LYS A 131 1.19 -6.89 4.56
N PHE A 132 0.67 -5.69 4.48
CA PHE A 132 1.02 -4.77 3.40
C PHE A 132 1.23 -3.36 3.91
N ASN A 133 1.92 -2.57 3.11
CA ASN A 133 2.08 -1.15 3.30
C ASN A 133 1.75 -0.45 1.98
N PRO A 134 0.61 0.27 1.89
CA PRO A 134 0.23 1.05 0.71
C PRO A 134 1.10 2.30 0.54
N ARG A 135 2.04 2.51 1.46
CA ARG A 135 3.03 3.58 1.62
C ARG A 135 2.44 4.97 1.51
#